data_AF-A0A949JK80-F1
#
_entry.id   AF-A0A949JK80-F1
#
_cell.length_a   1.000
_cell.length_b   1.000
_cell.length_c   1.000
_cell.angle_alpha   90.00
_cell.angle_beta   90.00
_cell.angle_gamma   90.00
#
_symmetry.space_group_name_H-M   'P 1'
#
loop_
_entity.id
_entity.type
_entity.pdbx_description
1 polymer ?
#
loop_
_entity_poly.entity_id
_entity_poly.type
_entity_poly.pdbx_seq_one_letter_code
_entity_poly.pdbx_strand_id
1 'polypeptide(L)'
;MEIKSKIETLTNFLKDLEATTPDIEASAIVSVDGLMIASALPRDVEEDRVAAMSAAMLSLGERTANELVRGDLSEVYVKGENGYVVLMASGENAVLTALARKDAKLGLVFLDMKRTAHEIASLV
;
A
#
# COMPACT_ATOMS: atom_id res chain seq x y z
N MET A 1 3.35 -21.13 14.22
CA MET A 1 3.77 -21.65 12.90
C MET A 1 2.93 -21.04 11.78
N GLU A 2 1.61 -20.85 11.98
CA GLU A 2 0.70 -20.21 11.00
C GLU A 2 1.02 -18.73 10.68
N ILE A 3 1.37 -17.90 11.68
CA ILE A 3 1.67 -16.45 11.45
C ILE A 3 2.85 -16.26 10.49
N LYS A 4 3.90 -17.09 10.61
CA LYS A 4 5.09 -17.00 9.76
C LYS A 4 4.76 -17.32 8.29
N SER A 5 3.87 -18.30 8.07
CA SER A 5 3.35 -18.64 6.74
C SER A 5 2.51 -17.51 6.12
N LYS A 6 1.69 -16.84 6.95
CA LYS A 6 0.87 -15.70 6.52
C LYS A 6 1.73 -14.52 6.06
N ILE A 7 2.74 -14.11 6.83
CA ILE A 7 3.64 -13.00 6.46
C ILE A 7 4.45 -13.33 5.19
N GLU A 8 4.89 -14.58 5.04
CA GLU A 8 5.58 -15.03 3.83
C GLU A 8 4.67 -14.94 2.59
N THR A 9 3.39 -15.31 2.73
CA THR A 9 2.39 -15.20 1.66
C THR A 9 2.15 -13.74 1.27
N LEU A 10 1.99 -12.85 2.27
CA LEU A 10 1.82 -11.42 2.04
C LEU A 10 3.05 -10.80 1.35
N THR A 11 4.25 -11.19 1.77
CA THR A 11 5.50 -10.77 1.11
C THR A 11 5.57 -11.23 -0.35
N ASN A 12 5.04 -12.42 -0.66
CA ASN A 12 5.00 -12.92 -2.04
C ASN A 12 4.01 -12.11 -2.90
N PHE A 13 2.85 -11.74 -2.38
CA PHE A 13 1.91 -10.84 -3.09
C PHE A 13 2.57 -9.51 -3.47
N LEU A 14 3.39 -8.94 -2.59
CA LEU A 14 4.13 -7.70 -2.86
C LEU A 14 5.15 -7.89 -4.00
N LYS A 15 5.93 -8.98 -3.96
CA LYS A 15 6.90 -9.30 -5.01
C LYS A 15 6.22 -9.59 -6.35
N ASP A 16 5.09 -10.26 -6.34
CA ASP A 16 4.31 -10.56 -7.54
C ASP A 16 3.74 -9.27 -8.14
N LEU A 17 3.25 -8.35 -7.32
CA LEU A 17 2.80 -7.02 -7.76
C LEU A 17 3.93 -6.24 -8.44
N GLU A 18 5.12 -6.19 -7.83
CA GLU A 18 6.31 -5.54 -8.42
C GLU A 18 6.77 -6.22 -9.72
N ALA A 19 6.71 -7.55 -9.80
CA ALA A 19 7.11 -8.31 -10.98
C ALA A 19 6.13 -8.14 -12.15
N THR A 20 4.83 -8.06 -11.87
CA THR A 20 3.78 -7.97 -12.88
C THR A 20 3.45 -6.53 -13.30
N THR A 21 3.82 -5.54 -12.48
CA THR A 21 3.61 -4.12 -12.73
C THR A 21 4.95 -3.37 -12.77
N PRO A 22 5.63 -3.28 -13.94
CA PRO A 22 6.98 -2.71 -14.05
C PRO A 22 7.11 -1.22 -13.69
N ASP A 23 5.98 -0.55 -13.44
CA ASP A 23 5.93 0.85 -13.00
C ASP A 23 6.00 0.99 -11.47
N ILE A 24 5.79 -0.09 -10.71
CA ILE A 24 5.94 -0.14 -9.26
C ILE A 24 7.38 -0.48 -8.93
N GLU A 25 8.01 0.34 -8.10
CA GLU A 25 9.41 0.23 -7.70
C GLU A 25 9.58 -0.47 -6.35
N ALA A 26 8.56 -0.38 -5.50
CA ALA A 26 8.55 -0.95 -4.17
C ALA A 26 7.14 -0.97 -3.58
N SER A 27 6.88 -1.90 -2.68
CA SER A 27 5.58 -2.03 -2.03
C SER A 27 5.67 -2.51 -0.57
N ALA A 28 4.63 -2.21 0.21
CA ALA A 28 4.54 -2.56 1.62
C ALA A 28 3.08 -2.76 2.05
N ILE A 29 2.88 -3.56 3.09
CA ILE A 29 1.60 -3.75 3.76
C ILE A 29 1.77 -3.26 5.19
N VAL A 30 0.96 -2.27 5.56
CA VAL A 30 1.03 -1.58 6.84
C VAL A 30 -0.29 -1.74 7.56
N SER A 31 -0.28 -1.91 8.88
CA SER A 31 -1.50 -1.86 9.68
C SER A 31 -2.06 -0.43 9.74
N VAL A 32 -3.35 -0.31 10.04
CA VAL A 32 -3.98 1.00 10.30
C VAL A 32 -3.34 1.75 11.48
N ASP A 33 -2.70 1.03 12.40
CA ASP A 33 -1.95 1.58 13.54
C ASP A 33 -0.52 2.01 13.20
N GLY A 34 -0.07 1.83 11.95
CA GLY A 34 1.27 2.22 11.51
C GLY A 34 2.37 1.22 11.84
N LEU A 35 2.05 -0.07 11.91
CA LEU A 35 3.03 -1.15 12.05
C LEU A 35 3.25 -1.86 10.71
N MET A 36 4.51 -2.19 10.40
CA MET A 36 4.82 -2.97 9.20
C MET A 36 4.33 -4.42 9.34
N ILE A 37 3.53 -4.89 8.39
CA ILE A 37 3.04 -6.29 8.32
C ILE A 37 3.94 -7.11 7.40
N ALA A 38 4.24 -6.57 6.21
CA ALA A 38 5.12 -7.18 5.21
C ALA A 38 5.69 -6.09 4.29
N SER A 39 6.88 -6.30 3.75
CA SER A 39 7.57 -5.33 2.89
C SER A 39 8.28 -6.02 1.73
N ALA A 40 8.31 -5.32 0.59
CA ALA A 40 9.22 -5.55 -0.52
C ALA A 40 9.95 -4.24 -0.83
N LEU A 41 10.36 -3.53 0.23
CA LEU A 41 11.04 -2.26 0.14
C LEU A 41 12.55 -2.46 -0.13
N PRO A 42 13.20 -1.52 -0.83
CA PRO A 42 14.66 -1.47 -0.94
C PRO A 42 15.33 -1.39 0.45
N ARG A 43 16.54 -1.95 0.57
CA ARG A 43 17.26 -2.04 1.86
C ARG A 43 17.62 -0.70 2.49
N ASP A 44 17.66 0.35 1.70
CA ASP A 44 17.95 1.73 2.11
C ASP A 44 16.70 2.50 2.58
N VAL A 45 15.51 1.90 2.46
CA VAL A 45 14.25 2.48 2.95
C VAL A 45 13.98 1.98 4.37
N GLU A 46 13.71 2.93 5.28
CA GLU A 46 13.38 2.62 6.67
C GLU A 46 11.89 2.26 6.80
N GLU A 47 11.61 0.98 7.07
CA GLU A 47 10.25 0.43 7.13
C GLU A 47 9.34 1.16 8.12
N ASP A 48 9.86 1.47 9.31
CA ASP A 48 9.11 2.17 10.37
C ASP A 48 8.64 3.56 9.90
N ARG A 49 9.43 4.24 9.07
CA ARG A 49 9.02 5.54 8.51
C ARG A 49 7.90 5.38 7.50
N VAL A 50 8.01 4.41 6.61
CA VAL A 50 6.96 4.13 5.61
C VAL A 50 5.66 3.78 6.33
N ALA A 51 5.73 2.96 7.37
CA ALA A 51 4.58 2.56 8.16
C ALA A 51 3.90 3.77 8.84
N ALA A 52 4.68 4.61 9.52
CA ALA A 52 4.18 5.81 10.21
C ALA A 52 3.56 6.83 9.23
N MET A 53 4.24 7.11 8.10
CA MET A 53 3.71 8.02 7.07
C MET A 53 2.40 7.50 6.49
N SER A 54 2.29 6.18 6.29
CA SER A 54 1.09 5.57 5.72
C SER A 54 -0.12 5.71 6.65
N ALA A 55 0.05 5.37 7.93
CA ALA A 55 -1.00 5.54 8.94
C ALA A 55 -1.47 6.99 9.08
N ALA A 56 -0.52 7.94 9.08
CA ALA A 56 -0.84 9.36 9.15
C ALA A 56 -1.64 9.85 7.93
N MET A 57 -1.23 9.46 6.71
CA MET A 57 -1.93 9.82 5.48
C MET A 57 -3.34 9.25 5.41
N LEU A 58 -3.54 8.00 5.82
CA LEU A 58 -4.87 7.38 5.88
C LEU A 58 -5.77 8.09 6.87
N SER A 59 -5.27 8.34 8.10
CA SER A 59 -6.02 9.04 9.14
C SER A 59 -6.50 10.42 8.68
N LEU A 60 -5.63 11.16 7.96
CA LEU A 60 -6.00 12.46 7.38
C LEU A 60 -6.95 12.31 6.19
N GLY A 61 -6.72 11.31 5.33
CA GLY A 61 -7.56 11.00 4.17
C GLY A 61 -8.99 10.64 4.56
N GLU A 62 -9.17 9.78 5.56
CA GLU A 62 -10.47 9.36 6.08
C GLU A 62 -11.25 10.54 6.66
N ARG A 63 -10.58 11.35 7.48
CA ARG A 63 -11.19 12.58 8.02
C ARG A 63 -11.58 13.54 6.91
N THR A 64 -10.70 13.76 5.94
CA THR A 64 -10.97 14.63 4.78
C THR A 64 -12.15 14.12 3.96
N ALA A 65 -12.19 12.82 3.67
CA ALA A 65 -13.27 12.20 2.91
C ALA A 65 -14.61 12.35 3.63
N ASN A 66 -14.64 12.10 4.95
CA ASN A 66 -15.84 12.25 5.77
C ASN A 66 -16.30 13.70 5.86
N GLU A 67 -15.41 14.64 6.20
CA GLU A 67 -15.74 16.06 6.36
C GLU A 67 -16.19 16.71 5.05
N LEU A 68 -15.63 16.28 3.91
CA LEU A 68 -16.01 16.77 2.57
C LEU A 68 -17.10 15.90 1.91
N VAL A 69 -17.76 15.03 2.67
CA VAL A 69 -18.92 14.22 2.24
C VAL A 69 -18.60 13.35 1.02
N ARG A 70 -17.39 12.80 0.94
CA ARG A 70 -16.93 11.89 -0.11
C ARG A 70 -17.20 10.42 0.20
N GLY A 71 -17.65 10.11 1.42
CA GLY A 71 -17.89 8.75 1.89
C GLY A 71 -16.60 8.11 2.40
N ASP A 72 -16.52 6.78 2.31
CA ASP A 72 -15.36 6.02 2.78
C ASP A 72 -14.11 6.28 1.93
N LEU A 73 -12.95 6.38 2.58
CA LEU A 73 -11.68 6.54 1.88
C LEU A 73 -11.36 5.27 1.10
N SER A 74 -11.25 5.38 -0.22
CA SER A 74 -10.81 4.26 -1.07
C SER A 74 -9.29 4.18 -1.18
N GLU A 75 -8.65 5.32 -1.44
CA GLU A 75 -7.21 5.40 -1.68
C GLU A 75 -6.67 6.82 -1.40
N VAL A 76 -5.36 6.90 -1.10
CA VAL A 76 -4.60 8.15 -1.04
C VAL A 76 -3.55 8.11 -2.13
N TYR A 77 -3.43 9.22 -2.85
CA TYR A 77 -2.49 9.39 -3.94
C TYR A 77 -1.65 10.65 -3.73
N VAL A 78 -0.33 10.48 -3.68
CA VAL A 78 0.64 11.57 -3.55
C VAL A 78 1.49 11.60 -4.80
N LYS A 79 1.51 12.75 -5.48
CA LYS A 79 2.40 13.02 -6.61
C LYS A 79 3.58 13.87 -6.14
N GLY A 80 4.78 13.32 -6.29
CA GLY A 80 6.03 14.06 -6.13
C GLY A 80 6.69 14.35 -7.48
N GLU A 81 7.80 15.08 -7.45
CA GLU A 81 8.61 15.36 -8.64
C GLU A 81 9.22 14.09 -9.24
N ASN A 82 9.47 13.08 -8.40
CA ASN A 82 10.18 11.86 -8.78
C ASN A 82 9.26 10.64 -9.01
N GLY A 83 7.96 10.76 -8.76
CA GLY A 83 7.08 9.60 -8.79
C GLY A 83 5.82 9.79 -7.97
N TYR A 84 5.24 8.67 -7.59
CA TYR A 84 3.96 8.58 -6.93
C TYR A 84 4.06 7.68 -5.71
N VAL A 85 3.30 8.01 -4.69
CA VAL A 85 2.98 7.10 -3.58
C VAL A 85 1.48 6.86 -3.63
N VAL A 86 1.10 5.58 -3.65
CA VAL A 86 -0.30 5.15 -3.67
C VAL A 86 -0.56 4.30 -2.43
N LEU A 87 -1.62 4.61 -1.70
CA LEU A 87 -2.08 3.84 -0.55
C LEU A 87 -3.50 3.39 -0.82
N MET A 88 -3.78 2.11 -0.64
CA MET A 88 -5.09 1.51 -0.85
C MET A 88 -5.48 0.67 0.36
N ALA A 89 -6.67 0.90 0.89
CA ALA A 89 -7.22 0.09 1.97
C ALA A 89 -7.34 -1.37 1.51
N SER A 90 -7.02 -2.30 2.42
CA SER A 90 -6.97 -3.73 2.16
C SER A 90 -7.55 -4.50 3.34
N GLY A 91 -8.88 -4.58 3.38
CA GLY A 91 -9.62 -5.08 4.55
C GLY A 91 -9.74 -4.01 5.63
N GLU A 92 -10.08 -4.41 6.86
CA GLU A 92 -10.31 -3.47 7.97
C GLU A 92 -9.01 -2.97 8.62
N ASN A 93 -7.95 -3.77 8.58
CA ASN A 93 -6.77 -3.58 9.43
C ASN A 93 -5.45 -3.41 8.67
N ALA A 94 -5.47 -3.39 7.33
CA ALA A 94 -4.25 -3.28 6.54
C ALA A 94 -4.39 -2.33 5.35
N VAL A 95 -3.27 -1.78 4.93
CA VAL A 95 -3.14 -0.88 3.78
C VAL A 95 -1.98 -1.31 2.92
N LEU A 96 -2.25 -1.46 1.63
CA LEU A 96 -1.24 -1.66 0.60
C LEU A 96 -0.67 -0.30 0.19
N THR A 97 0.64 -0.14 0.31
CA THR A 97 1.39 1.05 -0.10
C THR A 97 2.31 0.69 -1.25
N ALA A 98 2.34 1.50 -2.31
CA ALA A 98 3.22 1.32 -3.44
C ALA A 98 3.91 2.63 -3.84
N LEU A 99 5.17 2.51 -4.24
CA LEU A 99 5.97 3.55 -4.87
C LEU A 99 5.98 3.29 -6.38
N ALA A 100 5.65 4.30 -7.17
CA ALA A 100 5.65 4.19 -8.63
C ALA A 100 6.47 5.32 -9.26
N ARG A 101 7.16 5.01 -10.35
CA ARG A 101 8.01 5.98 -11.08
C ARG A 101 7.21 7.11 -11.70
N LYS A 102 7.86 8.24 -11.97
CA LYS A 102 7.23 9.47 -12.53
C LYS A 102 6.42 9.28 -13.83
N ASP A 103 6.84 8.33 -14.66
CA ASP A 103 6.25 7.99 -15.96
C ASP A 103 5.33 6.78 -15.90
N ALA A 104 4.97 6.33 -14.69
CA ALA A 104 4.08 5.21 -14.46
C ALA A 104 2.73 5.37 -15.17
N LYS A 105 2.24 4.27 -15.76
CA LYS A 105 0.89 4.15 -16.27
C LYS A 105 -0.05 3.91 -15.09
N LEU A 106 -0.44 4.99 -14.41
CA LEU A 106 -1.22 4.94 -13.17
C LEU A 106 -2.50 4.10 -13.26
N GLY A 107 -3.17 4.07 -14.41
CA GLY A 107 -4.34 3.21 -14.59
C GLY A 107 -4.04 1.71 -14.42
N LEU A 108 -2.86 1.25 -14.83
CA LEU A 108 -2.41 -0.14 -14.62
C LEU A 108 -1.98 -0.35 -13.18
N VAL A 109 -1.24 0.61 -12.60
CA VAL A 109 -0.85 0.58 -11.18
C VAL A 109 -2.08 0.41 -10.29
N PHE A 110 -3.11 1.24 -10.46
CA PHE A 110 -4.34 1.14 -9.69
C PHE A 110 -5.08 -0.19 -9.92
N LEU A 111 -5.11 -0.68 -11.16
CA LEU A 111 -5.77 -1.94 -11.49
C LEU A 111 -5.14 -3.12 -10.74
N ASP A 112 -3.82 -3.23 -10.79
CA ASP A 112 -3.10 -4.36 -10.20
C ASP A 112 -3.01 -4.21 -8.68
N MET A 113 -2.79 -3.00 -8.16
CA MET A 113 -2.90 -2.74 -6.71
C MET A 113 -4.28 -3.11 -6.15
N LYS A 114 -5.37 -2.81 -6.86
CA LYS A 114 -6.72 -3.15 -6.41
C LYS A 114 -6.95 -4.65 -6.32
N ARG A 115 -6.38 -5.43 -7.23
CA ARG A 115 -6.43 -6.90 -7.18
C ARG A 115 -5.63 -7.42 -5.99
N THR A 116 -4.40 -6.95 -5.83
CA THR A 116 -3.52 -7.35 -4.72
C THR A 116 -4.11 -6.96 -3.37
N ALA A 117 -4.71 -5.77 -3.24
CA ALA A 117 -5.40 -5.36 -2.02
C ALA A 117 -6.59 -6.29 -1.67
N HIS A 118 -7.30 -6.82 -2.68
CA HIS A 118 -8.37 -7.79 -2.42
C HIS A 118 -7.81 -9.14 -1.94
N GLU A 119 -6.70 -9.59 -2.51
CA GLU A 119 -6.02 -10.82 -2.09
C GLU A 119 -5.47 -10.70 -0.66
N ILE A 120 -4.84 -9.57 -0.33
CA ILE A 120 -4.37 -9.28 1.03
C ILE A 120 -5.55 -9.24 2.00
N ALA A 121 -6.64 -8.57 1.66
CA ALA A 121 -7.85 -8.47 2.50
C ALA A 121 -8.46 -9.84 2.84
N SER A 122 -8.31 -10.86 1.98
CA SER A 122 -8.78 -12.22 2.25
C SER A 122 -7.95 -12.95 3.32
N LEU A 123 -6.74 -12.46 3.59
CA LEU A 123 -5.83 -13.03 4.56
C LEU A 123 -5.87 -12.27 5.88
N VAL A 124 -5.89 -10.92 5.88
CA VAL A 124 -5.66 -10.10 7.08
C VAL A 124 -6.84 -10.02 8.03
#